data_AF-A0A8J3FLV2-F1
#
_entry.id   AF-A0A8J3FLV2-F1
#
_cell.length_a   1.000
_cell.length_b   1.000
_cell.length_c   1.000
_cell.angle_alpha   90.00
_cell.angle_beta   90.00
_cell.angle_gamma   90.00
#
_symmetry.space_group_name_H-M   'P 1'
#
loop_
_entity.id
_entity.type
_entity.pdbx_description
1 polymer ?
#
loop_
_entity_poly.entity_id
_entity_poly.type
_entity_poly.pdbx_seq_one_letter_code
_entity_poly.pdbx_strand_id
1 'polypeptide(L)'
;MLTIGTTIMLRNRQRVRQQLGHPPDLLDTRVPPLQDPEKPTTSEDVLDFVNSGFVPRQTRMLTFQRDQRRLAQQQWPGVYEQPEDEYYDAAEHRWREVRDSGVPSITVVAAQVDALIEFARQHGGSPTDANTKRRYCETAPDHLTINWPPERNAACWCGSGRKYKKCCGRPQ
;
A
#
# COMPACT_ATOMS: atom_id res chain seq x y z
N MET A 1 -3.58 -8.79 -18.31
CA MET A 1 -3.88 -7.43 -17.82
C MET A 1 -2.61 -6.60 -17.92
N LEU A 2 -2.72 -5.31 -18.25
CA LEU A 2 -1.59 -4.38 -18.14
C LEU A 2 -1.34 -4.10 -16.66
N THR A 3 -0.08 -3.92 -16.25
CA THR A 3 0.21 -3.41 -14.90
C THR A 3 -0.30 -1.98 -14.77
N ILE A 4 -0.54 -1.53 -13.54
CA ILE A 4 -1.02 -0.16 -13.31
C ILE A 4 0.02 0.85 -13.82
N GLY A 5 1.31 0.58 -13.59
CA GLY A 5 2.41 1.39 -14.12
C GLY A 5 2.39 1.49 -15.65
N THR A 6 2.21 0.36 -16.34
CA THR A 6 2.08 0.35 -17.81
C THR A 6 0.87 1.18 -18.29
N THR A 7 -0.25 1.09 -17.58
CA THR A 7 -1.47 1.86 -17.89
C THR A 7 -1.22 3.36 -17.74
N ILE A 8 -0.50 3.78 -16.70
CA ILE A 8 -0.11 5.19 -16.48
C ILE A 8 0.82 5.68 -17.58
N MET A 9 1.84 4.90 -17.94
CA MET A 9 2.79 5.24 -19.01
C MET A 9 2.09 5.47 -20.36
N LEU A 10 1.19 4.56 -20.74
CA LEU A 10 0.44 4.67 -21.99
C LEU A 10 -0.48 5.90 -22.01
N ARG A 11 -1.05 6.29 -20.86
CA ARG A 11 -1.85 7.52 -20.73
C ARG A 11 -1.02 8.79 -20.85
N ASN A 12 0.13 8.84 -20.20
CA ASN A 12 1.03 9.99 -20.30
C ASN A 12 1.47 10.20 -21.74
N ARG A 13 1.81 9.11 -22.43
CA ARG A 13 2.08 9.12 -23.88
C ARG A 13 0.89 9.62 -24.69
N GLN A 14 -0.30 9.07 -24.47
CA GLN A 14 -1.52 9.48 -25.17
C GLN A 14 -1.79 10.98 -25.02
N ARG A 15 -1.63 11.52 -23.80
CA ARG A 15 -1.78 12.95 -23.50
C ARG A 15 -0.77 13.80 -24.26
N VAL A 16 0.51 13.42 -24.24
CA VAL A 16 1.57 14.16 -24.98
C VAL A 16 1.29 14.13 -26.48
N ARG A 17 0.87 12.99 -27.03
CA ARG A 17 0.52 12.87 -28.46
C ARG A 17 -0.65 13.77 -28.85
N GLN A 18 -1.70 13.81 -28.04
CA GLN A 18 -2.83 14.72 -28.25
C GLN A 18 -2.40 16.19 -28.21
N GLN A 19 -1.53 16.57 -27.27
CA GLN A 19 -0.98 17.93 -27.19
C GLN A 19 -0.16 18.31 -28.42
N LEU A 20 0.51 17.33 -29.04
CA LEU A 20 1.27 17.50 -30.28
C LEU A 20 0.41 17.38 -31.55
N GLY A 21 -0.91 17.20 -31.42
CA GLY A 21 -1.84 17.10 -32.56
C GLY A 21 -1.76 15.78 -33.34
N HIS A 22 -1.15 14.74 -32.75
CA HIS A 22 -1.09 13.43 -33.40
C HIS A 22 -2.41 12.66 -33.28
N PRO A 23 -2.84 11.95 -34.33
CA PRO A 23 -4.00 11.06 -34.24
C PRO A 23 -3.73 9.89 -33.26
N PRO A 24 -4.78 9.37 -32.60
CA PRO A 24 -4.67 8.18 -31.75
C PRO A 24 -4.11 6.98 -32.52
N ASP A 25 -3.26 6.19 -31.89
CA ASP A 25 -2.72 4.94 -32.46
C ASP A 25 -3.22 3.67 -31.74
N LEU A 26 -2.66 2.52 -32.11
CA LEU A 26 -3.03 1.21 -31.55
C LEU A 26 -2.75 1.11 -30.04
N LEU A 27 -1.78 1.86 -29.50
CA LEU A 27 -1.52 1.88 -28.07
C LEU A 27 -2.56 2.76 -27.37
N ASP A 28 -2.91 3.90 -27.95
CA ASP A 28 -3.90 4.84 -27.41
C ASP A 28 -5.30 4.22 -27.31
N THR A 29 -5.64 3.30 -28.22
CA THR A 29 -6.91 2.55 -28.25
C THR A 29 -6.96 1.36 -27.29
N ARG A 30 -5.81 0.92 -26.78
CA ARG A 30 -5.71 -0.20 -25.82
C ARG A 30 -5.59 0.25 -24.37
N VAL A 31 -5.61 1.57 -24.12
CA VAL A 31 -5.61 2.13 -22.76
C VAL A 31 -6.98 1.90 -22.12
N PRO A 32 -7.10 1.08 -21.07
CA PRO A 32 -8.36 0.91 -20.37
C PRO A 32 -8.80 2.21 -19.68
N PRO A 33 -10.13 2.45 -19.53
CA PRO A 33 -10.64 3.54 -18.70
C PRO A 33 -10.18 3.38 -17.24
N LEU A 34 -9.70 4.45 -16.60
CA LEU A 34 -9.37 4.48 -15.17
C LEU A 34 -10.70 4.48 -14.42
N GLN A 35 -11.05 3.36 -13.81
CA GLN A 35 -12.10 3.29 -12.79
C GLN A 35 -11.49 3.75 -11.47
N ASP A 36 -11.60 5.05 -11.18
CA ASP A 36 -10.73 5.76 -10.23
C ASP A 36 -9.23 5.55 -10.58
N PRO A 37 -8.31 6.44 -10.17
CA PRO A 37 -6.93 6.00 -10.12
C PRO A 37 -6.89 4.88 -9.07
N GLU A 38 -6.80 3.62 -9.50
CA GLU A 38 -6.53 2.49 -8.60
C GLU A 38 -5.37 2.90 -7.70
N LYS A 39 -5.67 3.23 -6.44
CA LYS A 39 -4.61 3.67 -5.52
C LYS A 39 -3.71 2.46 -5.26
N PRO A 40 -2.39 2.67 -5.24
CA PRO A 40 -1.47 1.57 -4.99
C PRO A 40 -1.79 0.98 -3.62
N THR A 41 -1.89 -0.35 -3.57
CA THR A 41 -2.29 -1.11 -2.38
C THR A 41 -1.12 -1.77 -1.68
N THR A 42 -0.02 -1.91 -2.41
CA THR A 42 1.21 -2.59 -2.00
C THR A 42 2.42 -1.70 -2.26
N SER A 43 3.58 -2.08 -1.70
CA SER A 43 4.83 -1.36 -1.97
C SER A 43 5.26 -1.53 -3.43
N GLU A 44 5.01 -2.71 -3.99
CA GLU A 44 5.22 -3.07 -5.38
C GLU A 44 4.39 -2.18 -6.32
N ASP A 45 3.10 -1.97 -6.02
CA ASP A 45 2.26 -1.04 -6.79
C ASP A 45 2.84 0.38 -6.78
N VAL A 46 3.31 0.85 -5.61
CA VAL A 46 3.90 2.19 -5.49
C VAL A 46 5.20 2.28 -6.30
N LEU A 47 6.07 1.28 -6.22
CA LEU A 47 7.32 1.26 -6.97
C LEU A 47 7.05 1.20 -8.49
N ASP A 48 6.06 0.44 -8.93
CA ASP A 48 5.62 0.42 -10.32
C ASP A 48 5.14 1.80 -10.80
N PHE A 49 4.45 2.55 -9.95
CA PHE A 49 4.03 3.93 -10.26
C PHE A 49 5.24 4.84 -10.44
N VAL A 50 6.20 4.76 -9.50
CA VAL A 50 7.41 5.58 -9.53
C VAL A 50 8.25 5.28 -10.77
N ASN A 51 8.46 3.99 -11.08
CA ASN A 51 9.12 3.53 -12.30
C ASN A 51 8.39 3.99 -13.57
N SER A 52 7.08 4.23 -13.46
CA SER A 52 6.22 4.77 -14.52
C SER A 52 6.22 6.29 -14.61
N GLY A 53 7.11 6.97 -13.88
CA GLY A 53 7.25 8.43 -13.87
C GLY A 53 6.17 9.15 -13.06
N PHE A 54 5.38 8.42 -12.27
CA PHE A 54 4.38 8.99 -11.37
C PHE A 54 4.78 8.75 -9.92
N VAL A 55 5.14 9.82 -9.20
CA VAL A 55 5.46 9.74 -7.78
C VAL A 55 4.26 10.22 -6.96
N PRO A 56 3.61 9.36 -6.16
CA PRO A 56 2.51 9.78 -5.32
C PRO A 56 2.99 10.75 -4.23
N ARG A 57 2.22 11.79 -3.95
CA ARG A 57 2.50 12.76 -2.86
C ARG A 57 2.34 12.17 -1.45
N GLN A 58 1.60 11.08 -1.34
CA GLN A 58 1.40 10.31 -0.12
C GLN A 58 0.98 8.90 -0.49
N THR A 59 1.35 7.91 0.31
CA THR A 59 0.84 6.55 0.18
C THR A 59 0.40 6.01 1.54
N ARG A 60 -0.62 5.14 1.53
CA ARG A 60 -1.14 4.47 2.73
C ARG A 60 -0.83 2.98 2.65
N MET A 61 -0.22 2.44 3.70
CA MET A 61 0.16 1.02 3.77
C MET A 61 -0.63 0.33 4.86
N LEU A 62 -1.43 -0.68 4.50
CA LEU A 62 -2.20 -1.46 5.47
C LEU A 62 -1.32 -2.55 6.10
N THR A 63 -1.35 -2.67 7.43
CA THR A 63 -0.69 -3.77 8.13
C THR A 63 -1.46 -4.15 9.39
N PHE A 64 -1.29 -5.39 9.85
CA PHE A 64 -1.69 -5.80 11.19
C PHE A 64 -0.49 -5.69 12.13
N GLN A 65 -0.67 -5.08 13.29
CA GLN A 65 0.31 -5.11 14.38
C GLN A 65 0.41 -6.53 14.99
N ARG A 66 1.46 -6.82 15.76
CA ARG A 66 1.82 -8.19 16.21
C ARG A 66 0.68 -8.96 16.87
N ASP A 67 -0.10 -8.28 17.71
CA ASP A 67 -1.31 -8.84 18.32
C ASP A 67 -2.38 -9.17 17.28
N GLN A 68 -2.72 -8.22 16.41
CA GLN A 68 -3.73 -8.38 15.37
C GLN A 68 -3.29 -9.34 14.27
N ARG A 69 -1.99 -9.47 14.00
CA ARG A 69 -1.45 -10.38 12.98
C ARG A 69 -1.63 -11.83 13.41
N ARG A 70 -1.39 -12.14 14.69
CA ARG A 70 -1.68 -13.48 15.24
C ARG A 70 -3.16 -13.81 15.14
N LEU A 71 -4.03 -12.85 15.45
CA LEU A 71 -5.48 -13.01 15.26
C LEU A 71 -5.83 -13.21 13.78
N ALA A 72 -5.24 -12.44 12.87
CA ALA A 72 -5.46 -12.56 11.43
C ALA A 72 -5.02 -13.92 10.89
N GLN A 73 -3.90 -14.48 11.37
CA GLN A 73 -3.43 -15.82 11.02
C GLN A 73 -4.39 -16.93 11.48
N GLN A 74 -4.98 -16.77 12.67
CA GLN A 74 -5.99 -17.70 13.19
C GLN A 74 -7.31 -17.58 12.43
N GLN A 75 -7.74 -16.36 12.15
CA GLN A 75 -9.02 -16.06 11.49
C GLN A 75 -9.01 -16.44 10.01
N TRP A 76 -7.88 -16.27 9.33
CA TRP A 76 -7.72 -16.54 7.91
C TRP A 76 -6.49 -17.42 7.65
N PRO A 77 -6.55 -18.72 7.98
CA PRO A 77 -5.46 -19.66 7.71
C PRO A 77 -5.11 -19.68 6.21
N GLY A 78 -3.81 -19.74 5.89
CA GLY A 78 -3.31 -19.71 4.51
C GLY A 78 -3.24 -18.32 3.85
N VAL A 79 -3.68 -17.25 4.54
CA VAL A 79 -3.62 -15.88 3.97
C VAL A 79 -2.40 -15.10 4.47
N TYR A 80 -2.02 -15.27 5.73
CA TYR A 80 -0.91 -14.53 6.36
C TYR A 80 0.19 -15.48 6.84
N GLU A 81 0.69 -16.34 5.96
CA GLU A 81 1.55 -17.48 6.32
C GLU A 81 2.97 -17.07 6.73
N GLN A 82 3.44 -15.90 6.32
CA GLN A 82 4.79 -15.43 6.62
C GLN A 82 5.00 -15.32 8.15
N PRO A 83 6.10 -15.87 8.69
CA PRO A 83 6.49 -15.71 10.08
C PRO A 83 6.52 -14.24 10.51
N GLU A 84 6.21 -14.01 11.78
CA GLU A 84 6.02 -12.65 12.30
C GLU A 84 7.24 -11.75 12.08
N ASP A 85 8.42 -12.21 12.48
CA ASP A 85 9.65 -11.41 12.38
C ASP A 85 10.09 -11.18 10.93
N GLU A 86 9.95 -12.20 10.06
CA GLU A 86 10.24 -12.07 8.63
C GLU A 86 9.32 -11.05 7.94
N TYR A 87 8.03 -11.06 8.30
CA TYR A 87 7.06 -10.12 7.73
C TYR A 87 7.41 -8.67 8.04
N TYR A 88 7.71 -8.35 9.30
CA TYR A 88 7.96 -6.97 9.71
C TYR A 88 9.31 -6.45 9.21
N ASP A 89 10.34 -7.28 9.18
CA ASP A 89 11.63 -6.90 8.61
C ASP A 89 11.52 -6.68 7.09
N ALA A 90 10.77 -7.53 6.37
CA ALA A 90 10.55 -7.37 4.93
C ALA A 90 9.65 -6.17 4.60
N ALA A 91 8.62 -5.89 5.41
CA ALA A 91 7.77 -4.71 5.24
C ALA A 91 8.54 -3.41 5.51
N GLU A 92 9.38 -3.36 6.56
CA GLU A 92 10.26 -2.22 6.81
C GLU A 92 11.20 -1.96 5.61
N HIS A 93 11.80 -3.02 5.06
CA HIS A 93 12.68 -2.92 3.90
C HIS A 93 11.95 -2.33 2.69
N ARG A 94 10.80 -2.90 2.33
CA ARG A 94 9.98 -2.43 1.19
C ARG A 94 9.52 -0.97 1.36
N TRP A 95 9.19 -0.53 2.58
CA TRP A 95 8.81 0.87 2.81
C TRP A 95 10.00 1.82 2.74
N ARG A 96 11.22 1.37 3.07
CA ARG A 96 12.45 2.15 2.84
C ARG A 96 12.69 2.34 1.36
N GLU A 97 12.59 1.28 0.57
CA GLU A 97 12.67 1.37 -0.90
C GLU A 97 11.64 2.36 -1.47
N VAL A 98 10.39 2.29 -1.01
CA VAL A 98 9.35 3.24 -1.42
C VAL A 98 9.73 4.69 -1.07
N ARG A 99 10.24 4.97 0.14
CA ARG A 99 10.67 6.33 0.48
C ARG A 99 11.89 6.77 -0.33
N ASP A 100 12.88 5.89 -0.46
CA ASP A 100 14.12 6.18 -1.19
C ASP A 100 13.87 6.41 -2.69
N SER A 101 12.74 5.90 -3.21
CA SER A 101 12.23 6.18 -4.56
C SER A 101 11.62 7.60 -4.74
N GLY A 102 11.57 8.41 -3.68
CA GLY A 102 11.12 9.80 -3.71
C GLY A 102 9.69 10.04 -3.22
N VAL A 103 9.00 9.01 -2.71
CA VAL A 103 7.69 9.19 -2.07
C VAL A 103 7.86 9.92 -0.74
N PRO A 104 7.28 11.13 -0.58
CA PRO A 104 7.63 12.00 0.53
C PRO A 104 6.98 11.58 1.86
N SER A 105 5.88 10.83 1.82
CA SER A 105 5.17 10.39 3.03
C SER A 105 4.54 9.01 2.87
N ILE A 106 4.67 8.20 3.92
CA ILE A 106 4.00 6.91 4.07
C ILE A 106 3.19 6.96 5.36
N THR A 107 1.89 6.70 5.25
CA THR A 107 0.99 6.55 6.40
C THR A 107 0.66 5.08 6.56
N VAL A 108 1.06 4.49 7.68
CA VAL A 108 0.76 3.09 7.98
C VAL A 108 -0.60 3.03 8.67
N VAL A 109 -1.49 2.18 8.18
CA VAL A 109 -2.81 1.90 8.79
C VAL A 109 -2.70 0.60 9.58
N ALA A 110 -2.81 0.69 10.91
CA ALA A 110 -2.79 -0.43 11.84
C ALA A 110 -4.19 -1.08 11.92
N ALA A 111 -4.46 -1.98 10.98
CA ALA A 111 -5.73 -2.67 10.87
C ALA A 111 -6.05 -3.48 12.13
N GLN A 112 -7.35 -3.56 12.45
CA GLN A 112 -7.89 -4.46 13.47
C GLN A 112 -8.70 -5.54 12.76
N VAL A 113 -8.57 -6.80 13.20
CA VAL A 113 -9.24 -7.94 12.54
C VAL A 113 -10.75 -7.77 12.52
N ASP A 114 -11.35 -7.47 13.67
CA ASP A 114 -12.79 -7.31 13.80
C ASP A 114 -13.32 -6.12 13.00
N ALA A 115 -12.57 -5.01 12.98
CA ALA A 115 -12.95 -3.83 12.20
C ALA A 115 -12.92 -4.10 10.69
N LEU A 116 -11.95 -4.88 10.21
CA LEU A 116 -11.89 -5.26 8.80
C LEU A 116 -13.01 -6.24 8.42
N ILE A 117 -13.34 -7.19 9.31
CA ILE A 117 -14.50 -8.08 9.13
C ILE A 117 -15.79 -7.28 9.02
N GLU A 118 -16.01 -6.37 9.97
CA GLU A 118 -17.20 -5.55 10.01
C GLU A 118 -17.29 -4.62 8.78
N PHE A 119 -16.17 -4.03 8.37
CA PHE A 119 -16.12 -3.22 7.16
C PHE A 119 -16.49 -4.03 5.90
N ALA A 120 -15.94 -5.24 5.76
CA ALA A 120 -16.28 -6.11 4.64
C ALA A 120 -17.76 -6.48 4.63
N ARG A 121 -18.34 -6.76 5.81
CA ARG A 121 -19.76 -7.06 5.98
C ARG A 121 -20.65 -5.88 5.56
N GLN A 122 -20.29 -4.66 5.96
CA GLN A 122 -21.07 -3.45 5.69
C GLN A 122 -21.01 -3.02 4.22
N HIS A 123 -19.87 -3.22 3.55
CA HIS A 123 -19.65 -2.71 2.21
C HIS A 123 -19.66 -3.78 1.11
N GLY A 124 -19.88 -5.04 1.46
CA GLY A 124 -19.79 -6.17 0.55
C GLY A 124 -18.34 -6.54 0.22
N GLY A 125 -18.10 -7.84 0.00
CA GLY A 125 -16.79 -8.40 -0.30
C GLY A 125 -16.23 -9.26 0.83
N SER A 126 -14.96 -9.67 0.68
CA SER A 126 -14.24 -10.47 1.67
C SER A 126 -13.23 -9.60 2.44
N PRO A 127 -13.02 -9.81 3.75
CA PRO A 127 -11.93 -9.17 4.50
C PRO A 127 -10.54 -9.44 3.92
N THR A 128 -10.38 -10.54 3.20
CA THR A 128 -9.10 -10.94 2.60
C THR A 128 -8.89 -10.39 1.20
N ASP A 129 -9.94 -9.86 0.56
CA ASP A 129 -9.90 -9.30 -0.79
C ASP A 129 -9.09 -7.99 -0.84
N ALA A 130 -8.33 -7.82 -1.93
CA ALA A 130 -7.47 -6.67 -2.13
C ALA A 130 -8.27 -5.36 -2.23
N ASN A 131 -9.43 -5.36 -2.89
CA ASN A 131 -10.26 -4.17 -3.03
C ASN A 131 -10.89 -3.75 -1.69
N THR A 132 -11.39 -4.72 -0.91
CA THR A 132 -11.88 -4.45 0.45
C THR A 132 -10.79 -3.87 1.35
N LYS A 133 -9.59 -4.46 1.34
CA LYS A 133 -8.43 -3.95 2.10
C LYS A 133 -8.02 -2.55 1.68
N ARG A 134 -7.99 -2.26 0.38
CA ARG A 134 -7.73 -0.93 -0.18
C ARG A 134 -8.73 0.08 0.38
N ARG A 135 -10.02 -0.18 0.20
CA ARG A 135 -11.09 0.71 0.66
C ARG A 135 -11.03 0.94 2.16
N TYR A 136 -10.82 -0.12 2.95
CA TYR A 136 -10.62 -0.03 4.39
C TYR A 136 -9.42 0.86 4.75
N CYS A 137 -8.27 0.65 4.09
CA CYS A 137 -7.05 1.44 4.30
C CYS A 137 -7.29 2.93 4.03
N GLU A 138 -8.01 3.26 2.95
CA GLU A 138 -8.33 4.63 2.55
C GLU A 138 -9.28 5.33 3.52
N THR A 139 -10.28 4.62 4.03
CA THR A 139 -11.29 5.18 4.95
C THR A 139 -10.91 5.07 6.42
N ALA A 140 -9.76 4.46 6.74
CA ALA A 140 -9.35 4.28 8.12
C ALA A 140 -9.16 5.63 8.84
N PRO A 141 -9.75 5.80 10.04
CA PRO A 141 -9.66 7.04 10.80
C PRO A 141 -8.24 7.28 11.33
N ASP A 142 -7.90 8.55 11.58
CA ASP A 142 -6.54 8.98 11.92
C ASP A 142 -5.94 8.28 13.15
N HIS A 143 -6.77 7.91 14.14
CA HIS A 143 -6.29 7.22 15.34
C HIS A 143 -5.76 5.80 15.09
N LEU A 144 -6.05 5.21 13.91
CA LEU A 144 -5.47 3.95 13.46
C LEU A 144 -4.22 4.14 12.59
N THR A 145 -3.80 5.39 12.38
CA THR A 145 -2.71 5.71 11.46
C THR A 145 -1.42 6.05 12.18
N ILE A 146 -0.31 5.70 11.56
CA ILE A 146 1.05 5.93 12.05
C ILE A 146 1.85 6.59 10.92
N ASN A 147 2.43 7.76 11.20
CA ASN A 147 3.37 8.37 10.27
C ASN A 147 4.66 7.54 10.23
N TRP A 148 5.04 7.05 9.05
CA TRP A 148 6.24 6.24 8.87
C TRP A 148 7.35 7.06 8.17
N PRO A 149 8.57 7.12 8.72
CA PRO A 149 9.00 6.33 9.86
C PRO A 149 8.48 6.96 11.17
N PRO A 150 8.16 6.16 12.18
CA PRO A 150 7.98 6.69 13.52
C PRO A 150 9.24 7.43 13.97
N GLU A 151 9.09 8.37 14.91
CA GLU A 151 10.27 8.97 15.53
C GLU A 151 11.16 7.89 16.16
N ARG A 152 12.47 8.15 16.17
CA ARG A 152 13.49 7.19 16.61
C ARG A 152 13.20 6.55 17.98
N ASN A 153 12.65 7.31 18.92
CA ASN A 153 12.30 6.84 20.27
C ASN A 153 10.82 6.50 20.48
N ALA A 154 9.95 6.75 19.49
CA ALA A 154 8.54 6.39 19.56
C ALA A 154 8.35 4.87 19.55
N ALA A 155 7.15 4.41 19.90
CA ALA A 155 6.78 3.01 19.79
C ALA A 155 6.91 2.53 18.34
N CYS A 156 7.36 1.28 18.16
CA CYS A 156 7.50 0.69 16.84
C CYS A 156 6.13 0.48 16.18
N TRP A 157 6.04 0.78 14.88
CA TRP A 157 4.81 0.64 14.09
C TRP A 157 4.26 -0.79 14.07
N CYS A 158 5.10 -1.81 14.31
CA CYS A 158 4.67 -3.21 14.39
C CYS A 158 3.86 -3.54 15.65
N GLY A 159 3.73 -2.61 16.61
CA GLY A 159 2.98 -2.83 17.86
C GLY A 159 3.73 -3.62 18.93
N SER A 160 5.07 -3.77 18.83
CA SER A 160 5.85 -4.51 19.84
C SER A 160 6.03 -3.76 21.18
N GLY A 161 5.61 -2.51 21.28
CA GLY A 161 5.88 -1.62 22.42
C GLY A 161 7.35 -1.17 22.55
N ARG A 162 8.29 -1.77 21.81
CA ARG A 162 9.71 -1.36 21.80
C ARG A 162 9.88 -0.04 21.06
N LYS A 163 10.91 0.72 21.43
CA LYS A 163 11.34 1.92 20.67
C LYS A 163 11.66 1.54 19.22
N TYR A 164 11.19 2.31 18.25
CA TYR A 164 11.33 2.03 16.81
C TYR A 164 12.79 1.74 16.41
N LYS A 165 13.75 2.55 16.86
CA LYS A 165 15.20 2.33 16.63
C LYS A 165 15.79 1.02 17.18
N LYS A 166 15.06 0.37 18.08
CA LYS A 166 15.45 -0.90 18.73
C LYS A 166 14.54 -2.04 18.27
N CYS A 167 13.74 -1.86 17.22
CA CYS A 167 12.82 -2.85 16.68
C CYS A 167 12.92 -2.89 15.15
N CYS A 168 11.86 -2.58 14.39
CA CYS A 168 11.89 -2.58 12.92
C CYS A 168 12.84 -1.51 12.37
N GLY A 169 12.92 -0.34 13.01
CA GLY A 169 13.81 0.75 12.61
C GLY A 169 15.27 0.57 13.01
N ARG A 170 15.70 -0.64 13.37
CA ARG A 170 17.12 -0.92 13.61
C ARG A 170 17.87 -0.80 12.28
N PRO A 171 19.09 -0.25 12.25
CA PRO A 171 19.93 -0.34 11.06
C PRO A 171 20.08 -1.82 10.67
N GLN A 172 19.87 -2.12 9.39
CA GLN A 172 20.17 -3.43 8.81
C GLN A 172 21.58 -3.41 8.23
#